data_AF-A0A960SN66-F1
#
_entry.id   AF-A0A960SN66-F1
#
_cell.length_a   1.000
_cell.length_b   1.000
_cell.length_c   1.000
_cell.angle_alpha   90.00
_cell.angle_beta   90.00
_cell.angle_gamma   90.00
#
_symmetry.space_group_name_H-M   'P 1'
#
loop_
_entity.id
_entity.type
_entity.pdbx_description
1 polymer ?
#
loop_
_entity_poly.entity_id
_entity_poly.type
_entity_poly.pdbx_seq_one_letter_code
_entity_poly.pdbx_strand_id
1 'polypeptide(L)'
;MQVTSLMSRKEAHAAHHSDSQHHHDHHHHDGESCSSCGHDHEHALIGLWQTLIGLILVINSYVLEWVFPGSAMVASASAMIGAIILGFPIVMTSVRDLQRGILSINELVTIAVLAAFGSGDYQTAGVVAFFMLMGELIETRTAAGARA
;
A
#
# COMPACT_ATOMS: atom_id res chain seq x y z
N MET A 1 -40.29 -42.66 35.61
CA MET A 1 -41.57 -42.47 36.32
C MET A 1 -41.48 -41.15 37.06
N GLN A 2 -42.24 -40.12 36.66
CA GLN A 2 -43.67 -39.88 36.96
C GLN A 2 -43.88 -39.22 38.35
N VAL A 3 -44.73 -38.21 38.58
CA VAL A 3 -45.25 -37.04 37.80
C VAL A 3 -45.77 -36.02 38.85
N THR A 4 -45.90 -34.71 38.54
CA THR A 4 -46.80 -33.72 39.24
C THR A 4 -46.45 -33.41 40.73
N SER A 5 -46.98 -32.42 41.46
CA SER A 5 -48.11 -31.44 41.37
C SER A 5 -47.85 -30.29 42.39
N LEU A 6 -48.37 -29.05 42.36
CA LEU A 6 -49.18 -28.25 41.41
C LEU A 6 -49.16 -26.74 41.83
N MET A 7 -49.61 -25.85 40.92
CA MET A 7 -50.21 -24.51 41.11
C MET A 7 -50.17 -23.77 42.49
N SER A 8 -49.54 -22.59 42.51
CA SER A 8 -49.98 -21.32 43.17
C SER A 8 -48.90 -20.26 42.87
N ARG A 9 -49.14 -18.97 42.59
CA ARG A 9 -50.27 -18.04 42.73
C ARG A 9 -49.96 -16.87 41.75
N LYS A 10 -50.73 -16.65 40.68
CA LYS A 10 -51.74 -15.57 40.53
C LYS A 10 -51.31 -14.15 40.98
N GLU A 11 -51.57 -13.20 40.07
CA GLU A 11 -51.66 -11.73 40.23
C GLU A 11 -50.32 -10.99 40.42
N ALA A 12 -49.80 -10.24 39.44
CA ALA A 12 -50.33 -9.02 38.80
C ALA A 12 -50.26 -7.79 39.72
N HIS A 13 -49.12 -7.10 39.71
CA HIS A 13 -49.00 -5.72 40.17
C HIS A 13 -48.26 -4.88 39.13
N ALA A 14 -48.91 -3.80 38.71
CA ALA A 14 -48.36 -2.84 37.76
C ALA A 14 -47.58 -1.72 38.47
N ALA A 15 -46.64 -1.14 37.74
CA ALA A 15 -46.12 0.22 37.85
C ALA A 15 -45.80 0.78 39.25
N HIS A 16 -44.50 1.02 39.51
CA HIS A 16 -44.07 2.30 40.06
C HIS A 16 -42.66 2.65 39.56
N HIS A 17 -42.46 3.92 39.16
CA HIS A 17 -41.16 4.45 38.78
C HIS A 17 -40.25 4.62 40.00
N SER A 18 -38.96 4.30 39.86
CA SER A 18 -37.91 5.13 40.44
C SER A 18 -36.63 5.04 39.61
N ASP A 19 -36.09 6.21 39.33
CA ASP A 19 -34.79 6.44 38.71
C ASP A 19 -33.65 5.71 39.44
N SER A 20 -32.71 5.15 38.67
CA SER A 20 -31.42 4.60 39.10
C SER A 20 -30.57 4.39 37.85
N GLN A 21 -30.12 5.49 37.25
CA GLN A 21 -29.14 5.48 36.16
C GLN A 21 -27.82 4.86 36.65
N HIS A 22 -27.64 3.57 36.39
CA HIS A 22 -26.32 2.97 36.44
C HIS A 22 -25.53 3.49 35.24
N HIS A 23 -24.79 4.57 35.47
CA HIS A 23 -23.67 4.98 34.63
C HIS A 23 -22.69 3.81 34.53
N HIS A 24 -22.76 3.08 33.41
CA HIS A 24 -21.63 2.32 32.93
C HIS A 24 -20.65 3.32 32.34
N ASP A 25 -19.77 3.86 33.19
CA ASP A 25 -18.62 4.62 32.74
C ASP A 25 -17.73 3.67 31.92
N HIS A 26 -17.93 3.70 30.60
CA HIS A 26 -17.06 3.08 29.64
C HIS A 26 -15.72 3.83 29.68
N HIS A 27 -14.84 3.41 30.59
CA HIS A 27 -13.41 3.67 30.50
C HIS A 27 -12.90 3.05 29.19
N HIS A 28 -12.96 3.83 28.12
CA HIS A 28 -12.20 3.57 26.92
C HIS A 28 -10.73 3.53 27.32
N HIS A 29 -10.13 2.34 27.26
CA HIS A 29 -8.69 2.20 27.28
C HIS A 29 -8.17 2.76 25.94
N ASP A 30 -7.87 4.05 25.92
CA ASP A 30 -7.14 4.72 24.84
C ASP A 30 -5.70 4.17 24.76
N GLY A 31 -5.58 3.00 24.14
CA GLY A 31 -4.33 2.25 24.00
C GLY A 31 -4.18 1.50 22.67
N GLU A 32 -5.26 1.40 21.89
CA GLU A 32 -5.20 0.91 20.51
C GLU A 32 -5.26 2.10 19.55
N SER A 33 -4.12 2.44 18.96
CA SER A 33 -4.03 3.47 17.93
C SER A 33 -4.72 2.99 16.64
N CYS A 34 -6.03 3.17 16.56
CA CYS A 34 -6.83 3.02 15.35
C CYS A 34 -6.42 4.07 14.29
N SER A 35 -5.27 3.90 13.66
CA SER A 35 -4.78 4.71 12.54
C SER A 35 -5.51 4.35 11.22
N SER A 36 -6.84 4.38 11.27
CA SER A 36 -7.74 4.12 10.12
C SER A 36 -8.90 5.12 10.10
N CYS A 37 -8.66 6.37 10.49
CA CYS A 37 -9.52 7.49 10.12
C CYS A 37 -9.12 7.93 8.71
N GLY A 38 -9.98 7.69 7.73
CA GLY A 38 -9.68 7.94 6.32
C GLY A 38 -9.56 9.43 5.99
N HIS A 39 -8.42 9.83 5.45
CA HIS A 39 -8.19 11.18 4.91
C HIS A 39 -7.29 11.22 3.65
N ASP A 40 -7.00 10.08 3.02
CA ASP A 40 -6.01 9.96 1.93
C ASP A 40 -6.63 9.62 0.57
N HIS A 41 -7.48 10.50 0.02
CA HIS A 41 -8.03 10.31 -1.33
C HIS A 41 -7.13 10.84 -2.47
N GLU A 42 -6.01 11.50 -2.17
CA GLU A 42 -5.07 12.01 -3.18
C GLU A 42 -3.81 11.14 -3.35
N HIS A 43 -3.30 10.53 -2.28
CA HIS A 43 -2.00 9.84 -2.30
C HIS A 43 -1.93 8.62 -3.23
N ALA A 44 -3.02 7.86 -3.39
CA ALA A 44 -3.06 6.71 -4.29
C ALA A 44 -3.01 7.09 -5.79
N LEU A 45 -3.59 8.25 -6.16
CA LEU A 45 -3.61 8.72 -7.54
C LEU A 45 -2.26 9.30 -7.97
N ILE A 46 -1.59 10.00 -7.05
CA ILE A 46 -0.24 10.56 -7.26
C ILE A 46 0.77 9.46 -7.58
N GLY A 47 0.73 8.34 -6.85
CA GLY A 47 1.62 7.20 -7.09
C GLY A 47 1.47 6.63 -8.51
N LEU A 48 0.25 6.37 -8.95
CA LEU A 48 -0.01 5.88 -10.31
C LEU A 48 0.46 6.89 -11.37
N TRP A 49 0.11 8.16 -11.24
CA TRP A 49 0.50 9.18 -12.22
C TRP A 49 2.02 9.35 -12.30
N GLN A 50 2.73 9.26 -11.16
CA GLN A 50 4.19 9.21 -11.11
C GLN A 50 4.77 8.01 -11.88
N THR A 51 4.22 6.79 -11.71
CA THR A 51 4.70 5.62 -12.46
C THR A 51 4.47 5.76 -13.96
N LEU A 52 3.34 6.34 -14.37
CA LEU A 52 3.04 6.60 -15.79
C LEU A 52 3.99 7.62 -16.40
N ILE A 53 4.32 8.71 -15.70
CA ILE A 53 5.33 9.68 -16.14
C ILE A 53 6.69 9.01 -16.30
N GLY A 54 7.15 8.28 -15.27
CA GLY A 54 8.44 7.60 -15.30
C GLY A 54 8.55 6.60 -16.45
N LEU A 55 7.49 5.81 -16.69
CA LEU A 55 7.39 4.90 -17.83
C LEU A 55 7.48 5.64 -19.17
N ILE A 56 6.77 6.76 -19.33
CA ILE A 56 6.79 7.56 -20.57
C ILE A 56 8.21 8.07 -20.87
N LEU A 57 8.97 8.49 -19.86
CA LEU A 57 10.36 8.91 -20.03
C LEU A 57 11.28 7.75 -20.45
N VAL A 58 11.13 6.57 -19.83
CA VAL A 58 11.90 5.37 -20.21
C VAL A 58 11.54 4.91 -21.63
N ILE A 59 10.26 4.91 -22.02
CA ILE A 59 9.87 4.61 -23.40
C ILE A 59 10.43 5.67 -24.37
N ASN A 60 10.41 6.95 -23.98
CA ASN A 60 10.95 8.04 -24.79
C ASN A 60 12.46 7.87 -25.07
N SER A 61 13.26 7.35 -24.15
CA SER A 61 14.68 7.10 -24.43
C SER A 61 14.90 6.06 -25.54
N TYR A 62 14.14 4.96 -25.52
CA TYR A 62 14.21 3.94 -26.58
C TYR A 62 13.77 4.52 -27.94
N VAL A 63 12.72 5.34 -27.95
CA VAL A 63 12.24 6.01 -29.18
C VAL A 63 13.28 7.00 -29.72
N LEU A 64 13.95 7.76 -28.86
CA LEU A 64 14.99 8.70 -29.27
C LEU A 64 16.17 8.00 -29.95
N GLU A 65 16.69 6.92 -29.35
CA GLU A 65 17.79 6.13 -29.95
C GLU A 65 17.39 5.46 -31.26
N TRP A 66 16.13 4.98 -31.36
CA TRP A 66 15.63 4.35 -32.57
C TRP A 66 15.41 5.32 -33.74
N VAL A 67 14.89 6.52 -33.47
CA VAL A 67 14.55 7.52 -34.50
C VAL A 67 15.75 8.41 -34.85
N PHE A 68 16.61 8.74 -33.88
CA PHE A 68 17.71 9.70 -34.04
C PHE A 68 19.06 9.08 -33.66
N PRO A 69 19.76 8.42 -34.60
CA PRO A 69 21.12 7.93 -34.40
C PRO A 69 22.06 9.09 -34.02
N GLY A 70 22.58 9.06 -32.78
CA GLY A 70 23.39 10.15 -32.21
C GLY A 70 22.73 10.91 -31.04
N SER A 71 21.45 10.65 -30.75
CA SER A 71 20.74 11.25 -29.60
C SER A 71 21.02 10.59 -28.24
N ALA A 72 21.95 9.62 -28.18
CA ALA A 72 22.20 8.75 -27.02
C ALA A 72 22.38 9.50 -25.68
N MET A 73 22.99 10.68 -25.68
CA MET A 73 23.12 11.49 -24.45
C MET A 73 21.77 12.00 -23.93
N VAL A 74 20.87 12.41 -24.83
CA VAL A 74 19.52 12.89 -24.51
C VAL A 74 18.62 11.71 -24.13
N ALA A 75 18.74 10.59 -24.84
CA ALA A 75 18.05 9.35 -24.50
C ALA A 75 18.46 8.84 -23.11
N SER A 76 19.76 8.72 -22.83
CA SER A 76 20.31 8.34 -21.54
C SER A 76 19.85 9.28 -20.41
N ALA A 77 19.83 10.60 -20.63
CA ALA A 77 19.29 11.56 -19.66
C ALA A 77 17.78 11.38 -19.41
N SER A 78 16.99 11.14 -20.46
CA SER A 78 15.55 10.85 -20.35
C SER A 78 15.30 9.56 -19.57
N ALA A 79 16.05 8.49 -19.89
CA ALA A 79 16.03 7.21 -19.18
C ALA A 79 16.40 7.39 -17.70
N MET A 80 17.45 8.15 -17.40
CA MET A 80 17.90 8.42 -16.03
C MET A 80 16.82 9.09 -15.19
N ILE A 81 16.17 10.13 -15.73
CA ILE A 81 15.09 10.83 -15.01
C ILE A 81 13.89 9.90 -14.81
N GLY A 82 13.48 9.16 -15.85
CA GLY A 82 12.38 8.17 -15.75
C GLY A 82 12.68 7.07 -14.73
N ALA A 83 13.91 6.53 -14.73
CA ALA A 83 14.38 5.51 -13.81
C ALA A 83 14.54 6.02 -12.37
N ILE A 84 14.85 7.30 -12.14
CA ILE A 84 14.83 7.91 -10.80
C ILE A 84 13.38 8.00 -10.30
N ILE A 85 12.45 8.47 -11.14
CA ILE A 85 11.03 8.61 -10.82
C ILE A 85 10.40 7.25 -10.45
N LEU A 86 10.77 6.17 -11.16
CA LEU A 86 10.32 4.80 -10.91
C LEU A 86 11.09 4.13 -9.75
N GLY A 87 12.40 4.32 -9.67
CA GLY A 87 13.25 3.69 -8.67
C GLY A 87 13.05 4.24 -7.25
N PHE A 88 12.76 5.54 -7.12
CA PHE A 88 12.58 6.19 -5.81
C PHE A 88 11.59 5.49 -4.87
N PRO A 89 10.32 5.18 -5.26
CA PRO A 89 9.41 4.44 -4.39
C PRO A 89 9.93 3.03 -4.04
N ILE A 90 10.54 2.32 -4.99
CA ILE A 90 11.09 0.96 -4.76
C ILE A 90 12.22 0.98 -3.72
N VAL A 91 13.18 1.89 -3.87
CA VAL A 91 14.27 2.10 -2.90
C VAL A 91 13.70 2.46 -1.52
N MET A 92 12.72 3.38 -1.48
CA MET A 92 12.15 3.85 -0.23
C MET A 92 11.35 2.77 0.51
N THR A 93 10.60 1.92 -0.19
CA THR A 93 9.93 0.74 0.40
C THR A 93 10.96 -0.27 0.91
N SER A 94 11.97 -0.60 0.10
CA SER A 94 13.01 -1.57 0.47
C SER A 94 13.81 -1.16 1.71
N VAL A 95 14.15 0.14 1.84
CA VAL A 95 14.84 0.65 3.04
C VAL A 95 13.97 0.51 4.29
N ARG A 96 12.64 0.67 4.20
CA ARG A 96 11.72 0.48 5.32
C ARG A 96 11.57 -1.00 5.71
N ASP A 97 11.55 -1.89 4.72
CA ASP A 97 11.47 -3.35 4.94
C ASP A 97 12.75 -3.87 5.62
N LEU A 98 13.91 -3.46 5.11
CA LEU A 98 15.22 -3.79 5.69
C LEU A 98 15.37 -3.25 7.12
N GLN A 99 14.86 -2.03 7.40
CA GLN A 99 14.81 -1.46 8.77
C GLN A 99 13.93 -2.26 9.74
N ARG A 100 12.96 -3.03 9.23
CA ARG A 100 12.13 -3.95 10.02
C ARG A 100 12.74 -5.35 10.14
N GLY A 101 13.86 -5.62 9.45
CA GLY A 101 14.51 -6.93 9.41
C GLY A 101 13.77 -7.98 8.57
N ILE A 102 12.91 -7.55 7.63
CA ILE A 102 12.12 -8.44 6.77
C ILE A 102 12.64 -8.31 5.35
N LEU A 103 13.33 -9.35 4.86
CA LEU A 103 13.83 -9.36 3.48
C LEU A 103 12.67 -9.55 2.49
N SER A 104 12.35 -8.52 1.71
CA SER A 104 11.26 -8.52 0.72
C SER A 104 11.77 -8.59 -0.72
N ILE A 105 10.88 -8.85 -1.68
CA ILE A 105 11.23 -8.88 -3.12
C ILE A 105 11.81 -7.52 -3.57
N ASN A 106 11.30 -6.43 -3.00
CA ASN A 106 11.71 -5.06 -3.33
C ASN A 106 13.21 -4.83 -3.04
N GLU A 107 13.79 -5.47 -2.03
CA GLU A 107 15.22 -5.31 -1.70
C GLU A 107 16.15 -5.84 -2.81
N LEU A 108 15.87 -7.05 -3.30
CA LEU A 108 16.65 -7.66 -4.40
C LEU A 108 16.56 -6.80 -5.67
N VAL A 109 15.36 -6.26 -5.95
CA VAL A 109 15.16 -5.34 -7.08
C VAL A 109 15.87 -4.01 -6.86
N THR A 110 15.85 -3.45 -5.65
CA THR A 110 16.59 -2.23 -5.30
C THR A 110 18.09 -2.40 -5.56
N ILE A 111 18.68 -3.53 -5.16
CA ILE A 111 20.09 -3.83 -5.44
C ILE A 111 20.33 -3.89 -6.96
N ALA A 112 19.45 -4.55 -7.73
CA ALA A 112 19.57 -4.63 -9.18
C ALA A 112 19.45 -3.25 -9.86
N VAL A 113 18.50 -2.41 -9.44
CA VAL A 113 18.32 -1.03 -9.95
C VAL A 113 19.54 -0.17 -9.62
N LEU A 114 20.06 -0.22 -8.39
CA LEU A 114 21.27 0.51 -8.00
C LEU A 114 22.51 0.03 -8.76
N ALA A 115 22.64 -1.27 -9.02
CA ALA A 115 23.73 -1.82 -9.83
C ALA A 115 23.64 -1.37 -11.31
N ALA A 116 22.44 -1.35 -11.89
CA ALA A 116 22.21 -0.82 -13.24
C ALA A 116 22.53 0.68 -13.33
N PHE A 117 22.09 1.47 -12.35
CA PHE A 117 22.46 2.90 -12.22
C PHE A 117 23.97 3.10 -12.11
N GLY A 118 24.66 2.31 -11.28
CA GLY A 118 26.12 2.35 -11.14
C GLY A 118 26.87 1.91 -12.41
N SER A 119 26.22 1.13 -13.27
CA SER A 119 26.75 0.70 -14.58
C SER A 119 26.42 1.68 -15.71
N GLY A 120 25.63 2.73 -15.46
CA GLY A 120 25.15 3.68 -16.46
C GLY A 120 23.97 3.17 -17.32
N ASP A 121 23.43 1.99 -17.04
CA ASP A 121 22.31 1.41 -17.78
C ASP A 121 20.97 1.85 -17.17
N TYR A 122 20.63 3.12 -17.43
CA TYR A 122 19.40 3.74 -16.93
C TYR A 122 18.14 3.20 -17.62
N GLN A 123 18.26 2.68 -18.84
CA GLN A 123 17.16 2.05 -19.56
C GLN A 123 16.74 0.77 -18.84
N THR A 124 17.68 -0.15 -18.59
CA THR A 124 17.41 -1.38 -17.83
C THR A 124 16.95 -1.06 -16.41
N ALA A 125 17.57 -0.08 -15.73
CA ALA A 125 17.15 0.34 -14.39
C ALA A 125 15.67 0.80 -14.36
N GLY A 126 15.25 1.60 -15.35
CA GLY A 126 13.88 2.09 -15.48
C GLY A 126 12.87 0.99 -15.79
N VAL A 127 13.20 0.08 -16.73
CA VAL A 127 12.32 -1.04 -17.09
C VAL A 127 12.14 -2.01 -15.90
N VAL A 128 13.22 -2.34 -15.19
CA VAL A 128 13.16 -3.20 -13.99
C VAL A 128 12.34 -2.56 -12.88
N ALA A 129 12.54 -1.27 -12.59
CA ALA A 129 11.76 -0.54 -11.59
C ALA A 129 10.26 -0.46 -11.96
N PHE A 130 9.94 -0.26 -13.24
CA PHE A 130 8.55 -0.27 -13.72
C PHE A 130 7.85 -1.63 -13.49
N PHE A 131 8.50 -2.74 -13.85
CA PHE A 131 7.90 -4.06 -13.65
C PHE A 131 7.69 -4.40 -12.18
N MET A 132 8.59 -3.96 -11.29
CA MET A 132 8.40 -4.12 -9.84
C MET A 132 7.21 -3.31 -9.33
N LEU A 133 7.07 -2.05 -9.72
CA LEU A 133 5.92 -1.22 -9.35
C LEU A 133 4.59 -1.78 -9.87
N MET A 134 4.58 -2.37 -11.07
CA MET A 134 3.43 -3.08 -11.60
C MET A 134 3.11 -4.35 -10.79
N GLY A 135 4.13 -5.10 -10.35
CA GLY A 135 3.97 -6.26 -9.47
C GLY A 135 3.35 -5.90 -8.12
N GLU A 136 3.89 -4.88 -7.45
CA GLU A 136 3.40 -4.36 -6.16
C GLU A 136 1.95 -3.85 -6.26
N LEU A 137 1.58 -3.21 -7.38
CA LEU A 137 0.21 -2.80 -7.67
C LEU A 137 -0.73 -4.01 -7.85
N ILE A 138 -0.30 -5.06 -8.56
CA ILE A 138 -1.10 -6.29 -8.75
C ILE A 138 -1.27 -7.02 -7.42
N GLU A 139 -0.21 -7.15 -6.62
CA GLU A 139 -0.25 -7.77 -5.28
C GLU A 139 -1.24 -7.04 -4.38
N THR A 140 -1.16 -5.71 -4.32
CA THR A 140 -2.10 -4.86 -3.56
C THR A 140 -3.55 -5.07 -3.99
N ARG A 141 -3.81 -5.18 -5.31
CA ARG A 141 -5.16 -5.40 -5.86
C ARG A 141 -5.70 -6.80 -5.56
N THR A 142 -4.87 -7.83 -5.68
CA THR A 142 -5.25 -9.21 -5.33
C THR A 142 -5.49 -9.35 -3.82
N ALA A 143 -4.65 -8.75 -2.98
CA ALA A 143 -4.82 -8.75 -1.53
C ALA A 143 -6.10 -8.01 -1.08
N ALA A 144 -6.46 -6.92 -1.75
CA ALA A 144 -7.73 -6.24 -1.53
C ALA A 144 -8.93 -7.09 -2.00
N GLY A 145 -8.83 -7.71 -3.18
CA GLY A 145 -9.88 -8.59 -3.73
C GLY A 145 -10.13 -9.86 -2.92
N ALA A 146 -9.12 -10.36 -2.18
CA ALA A 146 -9.26 -11.51 -1.29
C ALA A 146 -9.87 -11.19 0.08
N ARG A 147 -10.15 -9.91 0.38
CA ARG A 147 -10.77 -9.45 1.64
C ARG A 147 -12.23 -9.00 1.47
N ALA A 148 -12.78 -9.09 0.25
CA ALA A 148 -14.14 -8.70 -0.13
C ALA A 148 -14.98 -9.94 -0.48
#